data_AF-A0A7V4UCP2-F1
#
_entry.id   AF-A0A7V4UCP2-F1
#
_cell.length_a   1.000
_cell.length_b   1.000
_cell.length_c   1.000
_cell.angle_alpha   90.00
_cell.angle_beta   90.00
_cell.angle_gamma   90.00
#
_symmetry.space_group_name_H-M   'P 1'
#
loop_
_entity.id
_entity.type
_entity.pdbx_description
1 polymer ?
#
loop_
_entity_poly.entity_id
_entity_poly.type
_entity_poly.pdbx_seq_one_letter_code
_entity_poly.pdbx_strand_id
1 'polypeptide(L)'
;MAQELKVIADFYDFMVWLIRHTEKFPRHHRYSLGLAMENRLQTILSLLLRAKYSQAKAEPLNQANLELEVLRFQLRLAKDLQVLPVKSHGFAANNMNAIGAQVGGWLKSKN
;
A
#
# COMPACT_ATOMS: atom_id res chain seq x y z
N MET A 1 2.63 0.58 -24.79
CA MET A 1 3.07 1.00 -23.44
C MET A 1 3.92 -0.13 -22.88
N ALA A 2 5.07 0.15 -22.25
CA ALA A 2 5.92 -0.90 -21.69
C ALA A 2 5.13 -1.77 -20.71
N GLN A 3 5.37 -3.09 -20.70
CA GLN A 3 4.74 -4.01 -19.77
C GLN A 3 4.91 -3.48 -18.34
N GLU A 4 3.81 -3.17 -17.68
CA GLU A 4 3.83 -2.70 -16.29
C GLU A 4 4.18 -3.88 -15.37
N LEU A 5 5.05 -3.64 -14.39
CA LEU A 5 5.38 -4.65 -13.40
C LEU A 5 4.13 -4.93 -12.57
N LYS A 6 3.75 -6.20 -12.46
CA LYS A 6 2.52 -6.64 -11.78
C LYS A 6 2.33 -6.00 -10.40
N VAL A 7 3.39 -5.91 -9.60
CA VAL A 7 3.32 -5.32 -8.24
C VAL A 7 2.93 -3.85 -8.23
N ILE A 8 3.29 -3.10 -9.28
CA ILE A 8 2.95 -1.68 -9.40
C ILE A 8 1.48 -1.53 -9.80
N ALA A 9 1.03 -2.33 -10.77
CA ALA A 9 -0.36 -2.35 -11.20
C ALA A 9 -1.29 -2.78 -10.04
N ASP A 10 -1.01 -3.90 -9.39
CA ASP A 10 -1.78 -4.40 -8.24
C ASP A 10 -1.79 -3.39 -7.08
N PHE A 11 -0.67 -2.72 -6.81
CA PHE A 11 -0.60 -1.69 -5.77
C PHE A 11 -1.43 -0.45 -6.15
N TYR A 12 -1.41 -0.05 -7.42
CA TYR A 12 -2.21 1.07 -7.91
C TYR A 12 -3.72 0.78 -7.79
N ASP A 13 -4.16 -0.42 -8.18
CA ASP A 13 -5.55 -0.85 -8.01
C ASP A 13 -5.98 -0.85 -6.54
N PHE A 14 -5.11 -1.34 -5.66
CA PHE A 14 -5.33 -1.28 -4.22
C PHE A 14 -5.40 0.16 -3.69
N MET A 15 -4.54 1.05 -4.19
CA MET A 15 -4.54 2.47 -3.82
C MET A 15 -5.87 3.13 -4.21
N VAL A 16 -6.35 2.93 -5.43
CA VAL A 16 -7.66 3.44 -5.89
C VAL A 16 -8.78 2.92 -5.00
N TRP A 17 -8.75 1.62 -4.67
CA TRP A 17 -9.74 1.02 -3.78
C TRP A 17 -9.70 1.67 -2.38
N LEU A 18 -8.52 1.86 -1.80
CA LEU A 18 -8.38 2.36 -0.44
C LEU A 18 -8.74 3.85 -0.33
N ILE A 19 -8.37 4.69 -1.30
CA ILE A 19 -8.73 6.11 -1.33
C ILE A 19 -10.26 6.29 -1.31
N ARG A 20 -10.99 5.49 -2.11
CA ARG A 20 -12.46 5.50 -2.11
C ARG A 20 -13.08 5.08 -0.77
N HIS A 21 -12.33 4.38 0.09
CA HIS A 21 -12.76 4.02 1.43
C HIS A 21 -12.42 5.10 2.46
N THR A 22 -11.24 5.74 2.36
CA THR A 22 -10.85 6.85 3.25
C THR A 22 -11.77 8.07 3.06
N GLU A 23 -12.24 8.32 1.83
CA GLU A 23 -13.26 9.33 1.53
C GLU A 23 -14.57 9.15 2.31
N LYS A 24 -14.89 7.93 2.74
CA LYS A 24 -16.12 7.63 3.50
C LYS A 24 -15.93 7.78 5.01
N PHE A 25 -14.72 8.03 5.48
CA PHE A 25 -14.46 8.20 6.91
C PHE A 25 -15.19 9.45 7.44
N PRO A 26 -15.61 9.45 8.72
CA PRO A 26 -16.06 10.66 9.41
C PRO A 26 -15.02 11.78 9.32
N ARG A 27 -15.46 13.03 9.26
CA ARG A 27 -14.61 14.22 9.01
C ARG A 27 -13.30 14.21 9.80
N HIS A 28 -13.39 13.96 11.11
CA HIS A 28 -12.23 13.91 12.00
C HIS A 28 -11.20 12.85 11.58
N HIS A 29 -11.64 11.63 11.27
CA HIS A 29 -10.77 10.53 10.86
C HIS A 29 -10.30 10.62 9.42
N ARG A 30 -11.08 11.25 8.53
CA ARG A 30 -10.70 11.49 7.13
C ARG A 30 -9.45 12.38 7.04
N TYR A 31 -9.45 13.50 7.76
CA TYR A 31 -8.33 14.46 7.72
C TYR A 31 -7.17 14.11 8.65
N SER A 32 -7.30 13.06 9.47
CA SER A 32 -6.20 12.53 10.28
C SER A 32 -5.68 11.21 9.70
N LEU A 33 -6.39 10.12 9.94
CA LEU A 33 -6.00 8.78 9.52
C LEU A 33 -6.09 8.59 8.01
N GLY A 34 -7.17 9.06 7.37
CA GLY A 34 -7.36 8.96 5.92
C GLY A 34 -6.22 9.62 5.15
N LEU A 35 -5.96 10.90 5.43
CA LEU A 35 -4.84 11.64 4.83
C LEU A 35 -3.48 10.97 5.11
N ALA A 36 -3.24 10.48 6.33
CA ALA A 36 -2.00 9.78 6.66
C ALA A 36 -1.84 8.45 5.90
N MET A 37 -2.92 7.77 5.56
CA MET A 37 -2.90 6.57 4.72
C MET A 37 -2.67 6.92 3.25
N GLU A 38 -3.33 7.96 2.73
CA GLU A 38 -3.17 8.42 1.35
C GLU A 38 -1.74 8.88 1.06
N ASN A 39 -1.14 9.67 1.95
CA ASN A 39 0.26 10.05 1.83
C ASN A 39 1.18 8.83 1.81
N ARG A 40 0.88 7.81 2.62
CA ARG A 40 1.67 6.58 2.65
C ARG A 40 1.53 5.77 1.37
N LEU A 41 0.33 5.72 0.79
CA LEU A 41 0.11 5.10 -0.52
C LEU A 41 0.99 5.77 -1.58
N GLN A 42 1.08 7.10 -1.58
CA GLN A 42 1.97 7.84 -2.48
C GLN A 42 3.45 7.51 -2.24
N THR A 43 3.87 7.40 -0.97
CA THR A 43 5.24 6.99 -0.62
C THR A 43 5.57 5.60 -1.15
N ILE A 44 4.71 4.61 -0.92
CA ILE A 44 4.92 3.24 -1.39
C ILE A 44 4.99 3.20 -2.92
N LEU A 45 4.07 3.89 -3.62
CA LEU A 45 4.10 3.96 -5.09
C LEU A 45 5.43 4.55 -5.58
N SER A 46 5.89 5.65 -4.96
CA SER A 46 7.18 6.26 -5.30
C SER A 46 8.34 5.28 -5.11
N LEU A 47 8.35 4.51 -4.03
CA LEU A 47 9.38 3.51 -3.75
C LEU A 47 9.37 2.36 -4.75
N LEU A 48 8.20 1.84 -5.12
CA LEU A 48 8.08 0.80 -6.15
C LEU A 48 8.54 1.31 -7.52
N LEU A 49 8.21 2.56 -7.89
CA LEU A 49 8.70 3.17 -9.11
C LEU A 49 10.21 3.40 -9.07
N ARG A 50 10.77 3.87 -7.94
CA ARG A 50 12.22 3.99 -7.75
C ARG A 50 12.91 2.65 -7.93
N ALA A 51 12.36 1.57 -7.36
CA ALA A 51 12.89 0.22 -7.53
C ALA A 51 12.87 -0.23 -9.01
N LYS A 52 11.83 0.13 -9.77
CA LYS A 52 11.71 -0.18 -11.20
C LYS A 52 12.82 0.47 -12.04
N TYR A 53 13.18 1.71 -11.73
CA TYR A 53 14.15 2.49 -12.50
C TYR A 53 15.56 2.51 -11.90
N SER A 54 15.77 1.88 -10.73
CA SER A 54 17.06 1.80 -10.05
C SER A 54 17.83 0.55 -10.44
N GLN A 55 19.15 0.68 -10.56
CA GLN A 55 20.07 -0.46 -10.64
C GLN A 55 20.14 -1.22 -9.31
N ALA A 56 19.99 -0.51 -8.20
CA ALA A 56 19.96 -1.03 -6.83
C ALA A 56 18.52 -1.01 -6.29
N LYS A 57 17.72 -2.01 -6.69
CA LYS A 57 16.31 -2.10 -6.27
C LYS A 57 16.11 -2.52 -4.80
N ALA A 58 17.14 -3.07 -4.14
CA ALA A 58 16.99 -3.64 -2.80
C ALA A 58 16.60 -2.60 -1.74
N GLU A 59 17.27 -1.44 -1.73
CA GLU A 59 16.99 -0.37 -0.78
C GLU A 59 15.54 0.18 -0.89
N PRO A 60 15.06 0.62 -2.07
CA PRO A 60 13.69 1.13 -2.18
C PRO A 60 12.64 0.03 -1.90
N LEU A 61 12.90 -1.24 -2.21
CA LEU A 61 11.97 -2.33 -1.89
C LEU A 61 11.93 -2.64 -0.38
N ASN A 62 13.05 -2.53 0.34
CA ASN A 62 13.07 -2.66 1.79
C ASN A 62 12.29 -1.51 2.47
N GLN A 63 12.45 -0.28 1.97
CA GLN A 63 11.65 0.85 2.42
C GLN A 63 10.16 0.64 2.11
N ALA A 64 9.82 0.15 0.90
CA ALA A 64 8.43 -0.14 0.54
C ALA A 64 7.80 -1.19 1.46
N ASN A 65 8.55 -2.24 1.84
CA ASN A 65 8.09 -3.23 2.81
C ASN A 65 7.78 -2.61 4.17
N LEU A 66 8.64 -1.72 4.68
CA LEU A 66 8.38 -1.04 5.95
C LEU A 66 7.10 -0.19 5.87
N GLU A 67 6.93 0.57 4.79
CA GLU A 67 5.75 1.40 4.59
C GLU A 67 4.46 0.57 4.45
N LEU A 68 4.52 -0.60 3.80
CA LEU A 68 3.42 -1.55 3.76
C LEU A 68 3.05 -2.07 5.16
N GLU A 69 4.04 -2.34 6.02
CA GLU A 69 3.78 -2.73 7.41
C GLU A 69 3.07 -1.61 8.17
N VAL A 70 3.53 -0.36 8.06
CA VAL A 70 2.86 0.78 8.72
C VAL A 70 1.42 0.94 8.20
N LEU A 71 1.20 0.79 6.89
CA LEU A 71 -0.15 0.83 6.32
C LEU A 71 -1.05 -0.29 6.89
N ARG A 72 -0.52 -1.49 7.11
CA ARG A 72 -1.25 -2.60 7.74
C ARG A 72 -1.73 -2.23 9.15
N PHE A 73 -0.90 -1.56 9.95
CA PHE A 73 -1.31 -1.07 11.27
C PHE A 73 -2.32 0.09 11.19
N GLN A 74 -2.20 0.99 10.21
CA GLN A 74 -3.20 2.03 9.97
C GLN A 74 -4.58 1.45 9.60
N LEU A 75 -4.61 0.40 8.77
CA LEU A 75 -5.84 -0.33 8.43
C LEU A 75 -6.47 -0.99 9.66
N ARG A 76 -5.65 -1.62 10.51
CA ARG A 76 -6.11 -2.19 11.79
C ARG A 76 -6.71 -1.12 12.69
N LEU A 77 -6.03 0.01 12.83
CA LEU A 77 -6.52 1.16 13.59
C LEU A 77 -7.85 1.68 13.03
N ALA A 78 -7.98 1.81 11.71
CA ALA A 78 -9.23 2.24 11.07
C ALA A 78 -10.40 1.29 11.39
N LYS A 79 -10.14 -0.02 11.43
CA LYS A 79 -11.12 -1.03 11.81
C LYS A 79 -11.45 -0.98 13.31
N ASP A 80 -10.47 -0.80 14.18
CA ASP A 80 -10.69 -0.73 15.63
C ASP A 80 -11.39 0.57 16.04
N LEU A 81 -11.17 1.67 15.31
CA LEU A 81 -11.94 2.93 15.42
C LEU A 81 -13.32 2.86 14.76
N GLN A 82 -13.70 1.70 14.21
CA GLN A 82 -14.98 1.47 13.53
C GLN A 82 -15.24 2.39 12.32
N VAL A 83 -14.19 2.99 11.74
CA VAL A 83 -14.30 3.81 10.51
C VAL A 83 -14.09 3.02 9.24
N LEU A 84 -13.54 1.80 9.35
CA LEU A 84 -13.42 0.84 8.26
C LEU A 84 -14.21 -0.45 8.59
N PRO A 85 -15.19 -0.85 7.75
CA PRO A 85 -15.94 -2.08 7.97
C PRO A 85 -15.03 -3.32 8.02
N VAL A 86 -15.38 -4.30 8.85
CA VAL A 86 -14.62 -5.55 9.01
C VAL A 86 -14.41 -6.28 7.68
N LYS A 87 -15.43 -6.29 6.80
CA LYS A 87 -15.32 -6.87 5.45
C LYS A 87 -14.26 -6.14 4.60
N SER A 88 -14.26 -4.80 4.62
CA SER A 88 -13.26 -4.00 3.91
C SER A 88 -11.87 -4.19 4.49
N HIS A 89 -11.73 -4.28 5.81
CA HIS A 89 -10.45 -4.62 6.45
C HIS A 89 -9.93 -6.00 6.00
N GLY A 90 -10.81 -7.01 5.90
CA GLY A 90 -10.44 -8.34 5.39
C GLY A 90 -9.96 -8.29 3.93
N PHE A 91 -10.67 -7.57 3.07
CA PHE A 91 -10.23 -7.34 1.69
C PHE A 91 -8.87 -6.63 1.64
N ALA A 92 -8.67 -5.59 2.44
CA ALA A 92 -7.41 -4.86 2.50
C ALA A 92 -6.25 -5.75 2.96
N ALA A 93 -6.46 -6.56 4.00
CA ALA A 93 -5.45 -7.48 4.51
C ALA A 93 -5.00 -8.50 3.45
N ASN A 94 -5.94 -9.07 2.69
CA ASN A 94 -5.63 -10.01 1.61
C ASN A 94 -4.81 -9.35 0.49
N ASN A 95 -5.18 -8.14 0.06
CA ASN A 95 -4.42 -7.39 -0.95
C ASN A 95 -3.02 -7.03 -0.44
N MET A 96 -2.91 -6.55 0.80
CA MET A 96 -1.62 -6.22 1.42
C MET A 96 -0.68 -7.43 1.52
N ASN A 97 -1.21 -8.63 1.81
CA ASN A 97 -0.43 -9.85 1.82
C ASN A 97 0.05 -10.24 0.42
N ALA A 98 -0.82 -10.15 -0.59
CA ALA A 98 -0.45 -10.42 -1.98
C ALA A 98 0.61 -9.44 -2.50
N ILE A 99 0.44 -8.14 -2.22
CA ILE A 99 1.40 -7.10 -2.60
C ILE A 99 2.73 -7.31 -1.88
N GLY A 100 2.73 -7.56 -0.56
CA GLY A 100 3.95 -7.83 0.20
C GLY A 100 4.71 -9.07 -0.32
N ALA A 101 4.00 -10.13 -0.71
CA ALA A 101 4.61 -11.30 -1.33
C ALA A 101 5.26 -10.96 -2.69
N GLN A 102 4.63 -10.11 -3.49
CA GLN A 102 5.19 -9.64 -4.76
C GLN A 102 6.43 -8.76 -4.57
N VAL A 103 6.42 -7.84 -3.59
CA VAL A 103 7.60 -7.03 -3.22
C VAL A 103 8.74 -7.92 -2.74
N GLY A 104 8.45 -8.89 -1.86
CA GLY A 104 9.45 -9.84 -1.37
C GLY A 104 10.01 -10.75 -2.48
N GLY A 105 9.17 -11.17 -3.41
CA GLY A 105 9.60 -11.92 -4.60
C GLY A 105 10.50 -11.09 -5.51
N TRP A 106 10.15 -9.82 -5.73
CA TRP A 106 10.96 -8.89 -6.52
C TRP A 106 12.30 -8.59 -5.87
N LEU A 107 12.34 -8.45 -4.55
CA LEU A 107 13.57 -8.29 -3.77
C LEU A 107 14.53 -9.48 -3.93
N LYS A 108 14.00 -10.71 -3.94
CA LYS A 108 14.78 -11.95 -4.11
C LYS A 108 15.18 -12.21 -5.55
N SER A 109 14.48 -11.64 -6.53
CA SER A 109 14.84 -11.81 -7.94
C SER A 109 16.21 -11.19 -8.21
N LYS A 110 17.13 -11.99 -8.77
CA LYS A 110 18.38 -11.45 -9.31
C LYS A 110 18.02 -10.49 -10.47
N ASN A 111 18.74 -9.37 -10.56
CA ASN A 111 18.65 -8.48 -11.72
C ASN A 111 18.96 -9.26 -13.00
#